data_AF-A0A328BLW3-F1
#
_entry.id   AF-A0A328BLW3-F1
#
_cell.length_a   1.000
_cell.length_b   1.000
_cell.length_c   1.000
_cell.angle_alpha   90.00
_cell.angle_beta   90.00
_cell.angle_gamma   90.00
#
_symmetry.space_group_name_H-M   'P 1'
#
loop_
_entity.id
_entity.type
_entity.pdbx_description
1 polymer ?
#
loop_
_entity_poly.entity_id
_entity_poly.type
_entity_poly.pdbx_seq_one_letter_code
_entity_poly.pdbx_strand_id
1 'polypeptide(L)'
;MGDFEEVGISPAASRDTYGADSAQLDRKVAIMCYLSVSGWLTAYRCPREQRGPLTAFHLRQMTLVTVISAVVVVLQLLMLPFLGWSSLVVAGVGLGLLLLLRMMGVMAAMSGLYEPLPLIGGLAQRLFADQ
;
A
#
# COMPACT_ATOMS: atom_id res chain seq x y z
N MET A 1 -48.22 -6.79 24.02
CA MET A 1 -46.88 -7.36 23.78
C MET A 1 -46.72 -7.38 22.27
N GLY A 2 -46.43 -6.20 21.71
CA GLY A 2 -46.51 -5.97 20.26
C GLY A 2 -45.21 -6.34 19.56
N ASP A 3 -45.33 -7.04 18.45
CA ASP A 3 -44.52 -7.00 17.22
C ASP A 3 -43.11 -6.42 17.29
N PHE A 4 -42.24 -7.00 18.12
CA PHE A 4 -40.79 -6.83 17.93
C PHE A 4 -40.23 -7.76 16.83
N GLU A 5 -41.03 -8.68 16.28
CA GLU A 5 -40.66 -9.57 15.16
C GLU A 5 -40.96 -8.99 13.77
N GLU A 6 -41.75 -7.92 13.64
CA GLU A 6 -42.09 -7.30 12.33
C GLU A 6 -41.15 -6.14 11.94
N VAL A 7 -40.10 -5.87 12.72
CA VAL A 7 -38.99 -5.06 12.22
C VAL A 7 -38.12 -6.00 11.39
N GLY A 8 -38.47 -6.15 10.11
CA GLY A 8 -37.88 -7.06 9.12
C GLY A 8 -36.40 -6.84 8.80
N ILE A 9 -35.54 -6.75 9.82
CA ILE A 9 -34.09 -6.81 9.69
C ILE A 9 -33.73 -8.28 9.62
N SER A 10 -33.81 -8.84 8.41
CA SER A 10 -33.28 -10.17 8.14
C SER A 10 -31.80 -10.22 8.54
N PRO A 11 -31.37 -11.13 9.43
CA PRO A 11 -29.96 -11.26 9.84
C PRO A 11 -29.00 -11.57 8.70
N ALA A 12 -29.51 -11.93 7.51
CA ALA A 12 -28.71 -12.10 6.31
C ALA A 12 -28.29 -10.74 5.71
N ALA A 13 -29.22 -9.78 5.64
CA ALA A 13 -28.98 -8.47 5.04
C ALA A 13 -27.92 -7.64 5.80
N SER A 14 -27.81 -7.83 7.11
CA SER A 14 -26.78 -7.17 7.94
C SER A 14 -25.38 -7.78 7.77
N ARG A 15 -25.26 -9.05 7.37
CA ARG A 15 -23.96 -9.69 7.12
C ARG A 15 -23.38 -9.31 5.76
N ASP A 16 -24.23 -9.22 4.74
CA ASP A 16 -23.79 -8.86 3.38
C ASP A 16 -23.27 -7.42 3.31
N THR A 17 -23.94 -6.51 4.03
CA THR A 17 -23.50 -5.10 4.15
C THR A 17 -22.19 -4.98 4.92
N TYR A 18 -22.02 -5.73 6.01
CA TYR A 18 -20.77 -5.74 6.80
C TYR A 18 -19.57 -6.29 6.00
N GLY A 19 -19.80 -7.33 5.19
CA GLY A 19 -18.79 -7.88 4.28
C GLY A 19 -18.38 -6.89 3.17
N ALA A 20 -19.36 -6.18 2.60
CA ALA A 20 -19.08 -5.16 1.59
C ALA A 20 -18.30 -3.96 2.16
N ASP A 21 -18.66 -3.49 3.36
CA ASP A 21 -17.98 -2.35 4.01
C ASP A 21 -16.54 -2.70 4.40
N SER A 22 -16.30 -3.89 4.94
CA SER A 22 -14.95 -4.35 5.28
C SER A 22 -14.04 -4.48 4.04
N ALA A 23 -14.56 -4.99 2.92
CA ALA A 23 -13.82 -5.04 1.66
C ALA A 23 -13.51 -3.64 1.09
N GLN A 24 -14.43 -2.69 1.22
CA GLN A 24 -14.20 -1.31 0.81
C GLN A 24 -13.15 -0.61 1.70
N LEU A 25 -13.19 -0.84 3.01
CA LEU A 25 -12.19 -0.34 3.94
C LEU A 25 -10.79 -0.89 3.61
N ASP A 26 -10.68 -2.18 3.34
CA ASP A 26 -9.43 -2.82 2.93
C ASP A 26 -8.86 -2.16 1.67
N ARG A 27 -9.69 -1.93 0.65
CA ARG A 27 -9.26 -1.24 -0.58
C ARG A 27 -8.82 0.19 -0.31
N LYS A 28 -9.55 0.95 0.51
CA LYS A 28 -9.19 2.33 0.87
C LYS A 28 -7.83 2.38 1.56
N VAL A 29 -7.58 1.47 2.52
CA VAL A 29 -6.28 1.41 3.22
C VAL A 29 -5.15 1.01 2.27
N ALA A 30 -5.39 0.07 1.35
CA ALA A 30 -4.43 -0.31 0.31
C ALA A 30 -4.06 0.87 -0.60
N ILE A 31 -5.03 1.71 -1.01
CA ILE A 31 -4.75 2.92 -1.81
C ILE A 31 -3.99 3.97 -0.97
N MET A 32 -4.41 4.18 0.28
CA MET A 32 -3.79 5.15 1.19
C MET A 32 -2.31 4.86 1.45
N CYS A 33 -1.87 3.60 1.41
CA CYS A 33 -0.47 3.26 1.62
C CYS A 33 0.46 3.81 0.52
N TYR A 34 -0.05 4.06 -0.69
CA TYR A 34 0.77 4.55 -1.80
C TYR A 34 0.82 6.08 -1.92
N LEU A 35 -0.18 6.80 -1.38
CA LEU A 35 -0.34 8.25 -1.51
C LEU A 35 0.80 9.05 -0.88
N SER A 36 1.28 8.63 0.28
CA SER A 36 2.37 9.31 0.97
C SER A 36 3.14 8.36 1.89
N VAL A 37 4.32 8.78 2.32
CA VAL A 37 5.07 8.07 3.37
C VAL A 37 4.26 8.01 4.68
N SER A 38 3.48 9.05 4.99
CA SER A 38 2.61 9.06 6.17
C SER A 38 1.44 8.06 6.05
N GLY A 39 0.84 7.91 4.86
CA GLY A 39 -0.21 6.92 4.59
C GLY A 39 0.29 5.49 4.63
N TRP A 40 1.51 5.25 4.14
CA TRP A 40 2.21 3.98 4.34
C TRP A 40 2.45 3.69 5.83
N LEU A 41 2.90 4.69 6.60
CA LEU A 41 3.21 4.52 8.02
C LEU A 41 1.96 4.19 8.86
N THR A 42 0.82 4.84 8.60
CA THR A 42 -0.45 4.51 9.27
C THR A 42 -0.91 3.10 8.90
N ALA A 43 -0.84 2.71 7.63
CA ALA A 43 -1.14 1.35 7.20
C ALA A 43 -0.19 0.34 7.87
N TYR A 44 1.10 0.66 8.03
CA TYR A 44 2.13 -0.15 8.70
C TYR A 44 1.94 -0.26 10.22
N ARG A 45 1.24 0.68 10.86
CA ARG A 45 0.89 0.59 12.28
C ARG A 45 -0.47 -0.08 12.55
N CYS A 46 -1.30 -0.27 11.52
CA CYS A 46 -2.58 -0.97 11.65
C CYS A 46 -2.39 -2.43 12.15
N PRO A 47 -3.16 -2.93 13.13
CA PRO A 47 -3.06 -4.33 13.56
C PRO A 47 -3.37 -5.32 12.42
N ARG A 48 -2.72 -6.49 12.40
CA ARG A 48 -2.93 -7.52 11.36
C ARG A 48 -4.39 -7.97 11.26
N GLU A 49 -5.11 -8.02 12.37
CA GLU A 49 -6.53 -8.40 12.46
C GLU A 49 -7.46 -7.43 11.74
N GLN A 50 -7.05 -6.17 11.57
CA GLN A 50 -7.83 -5.11 10.93
C GLN A 50 -7.39 -4.86 9.48
N ARG A 51 -6.34 -5.55 9.02
CA ARG A 51 -5.85 -5.47 7.65
C ARG A 51 -6.46 -6.61 6.85
N GLY A 52 -7.18 -6.27 5.78
CA GLY A 52 -7.56 -7.27 4.81
C GLY A 52 -6.37 -7.72 3.94
N PRO A 53 -6.58 -8.79 3.15
CA PRO A 53 -5.53 -9.39 2.34
C PRO A 53 -4.98 -8.42 1.27
N LEU A 54 -5.82 -7.54 0.73
CA LEU A 54 -5.40 -6.58 -0.30
C LEU A 54 -4.44 -5.55 0.30
N THR A 55 -4.79 -4.98 1.46
CA THR A 55 -3.89 -4.08 2.19
C THR A 55 -2.58 -4.77 2.51
N ALA A 56 -2.61 -6.01 3.01
CA ALA A 56 -1.39 -6.73 3.38
C ALA A 56 -0.44 -6.91 2.18
N PHE A 57 -0.97 -7.29 1.01
CA PHE A 57 -0.18 -7.42 -0.21
C PHE A 57 0.49 -6.11 -0.64
N HIS A 58 -0.31 -5.04 -0.77
CA HIS A 58 0.18 -3.74 -1.21
C HIS A 58 1.12 -3.10 -0.19
N LEU A 59 0.87 -3.31 1.11
CA LEU A 59 1.73 -2.82 2.18
C LEU A 59 3.13 -3.44 2.14
N ARG A 60 3.26 -4.75 1.89
CA ARG A 60 4.58 -5.40 1.73
C ARG A 60 5.37 -4.81 0.56
N GLN A 61 4.69 -4.65 -0.57
CA GLN A 61 5.29 -4.07 -1.77
C GLN A 61 5.71 -2.61 -1.55
N MET A 62 4.83 -1.83 -0.95
CA MET A 62 5.04 -0.42 -0.64
C MET A 62 6.18 -0.26 0.38
N THR A 63 6.28 -1.16 1.37
CA THR A 63 7.40 -1.18 2.31
C THR A 63 8.75 -1.35 1.62
N LEU A 64 8.85 -2.31 0.69
CA LEU A 64 10.09 -2.50 -0.08
C LEU A 64 10.42 -1.24 -0.91
N VAL A 65 9.43 -0.66 -1.58
CA VAL A 65 9.62 0.58 -2.36
C VAL A 65 10.10 1.73 -1.48
N THR A 66 9.52 1.91 -0.28
CA THR A 66 9.96 2.96 0.67
C THR A 66 11.40 2.73 1.12
N VAL A 67 11.76 1.49 1.47
CA VAL A 67 13.13 1.15 1.91
C VAL A 67 14.14 1.40 0.81
N ILE A 68 13.87 0.95 -0.42
CA ILE A 68 14.74 1.23 -1.59
C ILE A 68 14.87 2.74 -1.82
N SER A 69 13.74 3.47 -1.75
CA SER A 69 13.74 4.93 -1.90
C SER A 69 14.64 5.61 -0.86
N ALA A 70 14.54 5.18 0.41
CA ALA A 70 15.36 5.73 1.48
C ALA A 70 16.86 5.45 1.27
N VAL A 71 17.22 4.22 0.86
CA VAL A 71 18.61 3.85 0.55
C VAL A 71 19.16 4.72 -0.60
N VAL A 72 18.39 4.90 -1.68
CA VAL A 72 18.78 5.74 -2.82
C VAL A 72 19.03 7.18 -2.37
N VAL A 73 18.13 7.75 -1.56
CA VAL A 73 18.29 9.12 -1.05
C VAL A 73 19.55 9.26 -0.19
N VAL A 74 19.80 8.32 0.73
CA VAL A 74 20.98 8.34 1.59
C VAL A 74 22.28 8.24 0.78
N LEU A 75 22.33 7.31 -0.19
CA LEU A 75 23.48 7.18 -1.09
C LEU A 75 23.71 8.45 -1.91
N GLN A 76 22.64 9.09 -2.39
CA GLN A 76 22.74 10.32 -3.14
C GLN A 76 23.32 11.47 -2.30
N LEU A 77 22.89 11.61 -1.05
CA LEU A 77 23.41 12.61 -0.12
C LEU A 77 24.89 12.38 0.17
N LEU A 78 25.32 11.13 0.32
CA LEU A 78 26.73 10.75 0.48
C LEU A 78 27.58 11.03 -0.76
N MET A 79 26.99 10.92 -1.95
CA MET A 79 27.66 11.17 -3.24
C MET A 79 27.70 12.64 -3.66
N LEU A 80 26.86 13.49 -3.04
CA LEU A 80 26.78 14.93 -3.30
C LEU A 80 28.14 15.66 -3.26
N PRO A 81 29.05 15.45 -2.28
CA PRO A 81 30.36 16.11 -2.26
C PRO A 81 31.30 15.69 -3.42
N PHE A 82 31.07 14.52 -4.02
CA PHE A 82 31.92 13.99 -5.10
C PHE A 82 31.40 14.34 -6.50
N LEU A 83 30.09 14.29 -6.71
CA LEU A 83 29.44 14.48 -8.02
C LEU A 83 28.88 15.90 -8.23
N GLY A 84 28.81 16.72 -7.18
CA GLY A 84 28.29 18.08 -7.24
C GLY A 84 26.85 18.13 -7.76
N TRP A 85 26.53 19.15 -8.58
CA TRP A 85 25.17 19.39 -9.09
C TRP A 85 24.66 18.33 -10.08
N SER A 86 25.55 17.57 -10.74
CA SER A 86 25.16 16.49 -11.67
C SER A 86 24.39 15.34 -10.97
N SER A 87 24.70 15.15 -9.68
CA SER A 87 24.01 14.28 -8.72
C SER A 87 22.49 14.51 -8.71
N LEU A 88 22.04 15.77 -8.86
CA LEU A 88 20.63 16.15 -8.77
C LEU A 88 19.80 15.62 -9.95
N VAL A 89 20.41 15.55 -11.15
CA VAL A 89 19.73 15.03 -12.35
C VAL A 89 19.48 13.53 -12.21
N VAL A 90 20.48 12.78 -11.75
CA VAL A 90 20.37 11.34 -11.49
C VAL A 90 19.33 11.07 -10.40
N ALA A 91 19.36 11.84 -9.32
CA ALA A 91 18.39 11.75 -8.25
C ALA A 91 16.96 12.01 -8.73
N GLY A 92 16.76 13.02 -9.58
CA GLY A 92 15.46 13.38 -10.15
C GLY A 92 14.88 12.25 -11.01
N VAL A 93 15.70 11.65 -11.89
CA VAL A 93 15.28 10.52 -12.71
C VAL A 93 14.93 9.30 -11.85
N GLY A 94 15.78 8.98 -10.86
CA GLY A 94 15.54 7.86 -9.95
C GLY A 94 14.25 8.03 -9.13
N LEU A 95 14.02 9.22 -8.58
CA LEU A 95 12.81 9.53 -7.84
C LEU A 95 11.56 9.50 -8.74
N GLY A 96 11.68 9.99 -9.99
CA GLY A 96 10.62 9.90 -10.99
C GLY A 96 10.22 8.46 -11.29
N LEU A 97 11.20 7.57 -11.51
CA LEU A 97 10.93 6.15 -11.75
C LEU A 97 10.26 5.49 -10.55
N LEU A 98 10.70 5.80 -9.33
CA LEU A 98 10.06 5.31 -8.10
C LEU A 98 8.62 5.81 -7.98
N LEU A 99 8.36 7.06 -8.33
CA LEU A 99 7.00 7.63 -8.33
C LEU A 99 6.10 6.88 -9.33
N LEU A 100 6.59 6.60 -10.54
CA LEU A 100 5.86 5.81 -11.54
C LEU A 100 5.51 4.42 -11.01
N LEU A 101 6.46 3.77 -10.32
CA LEU A 101 6.22 2.48 -9.68
C LEU A 101 5.11 2.55 -8.62
N ARG A 102 5.06 3.63 -7.82
CA ARG A 102 3.98 3.85 -6.85
C ARG A 102 2.64 4.06 -7.55
N MET A 103 2.60 4.80 -8.66
CA MET A 103 1.36 5.01 -9.42
C MET A 103 0.82 3.70 -10.00
N MET A 104 1.69 2.82 -10.51
CA MET A 104 1.28 1.48 -10.92
C MET A 104 0.71 0.65 -9.75
N GLY A 105 1.31 0.78 -8.56
CA GLY A 105 0.80 0.14 -7.35
C GLY A 105 -0.58 0.66 -6.93
N VAL A 106 -0.81 1.97 -7.04
CA VAL A 106 -2.13 2.60 -6.81
C VAL A 106 -3.16 2.04 -7.78
N MET A 107 -2.84 1.97 -9.08
CA MET A 107 -3.78 1.48 -10.09
C MET A 107 -4.20 0.02 -9.81
N ALA A 108 -3.26 -0.83 -9.44
CA ALA A 108 -3.55 -2.22 -9.03
C ALA A 108 -4.39 -2.29 -7.74
N ALA A 109 -4.10 -1.43 -6.75
CA ALA A 109 -4.89 -1.37 -5.52
C ALA A 109 -6.33 -0.89 -5.78
N MET A 110 -6.51 0.07 -6.69
CA MET A 110 -7.83 0.59 -7.08
C MET A 110 -8.69 -0.48 -7.76
N SER A 111 -8.09 -1.31 -8.62
CA SER A 111 -8.77 -2.44 -9.25
C SER A 111 -8.98 -3.62 -8.29
N GLY A 112 -8.32 -3.62 -7.13
CA GLY A 112 -8.36 -4.71 -6.16
C GLY A 112 -7.55 -5.93 -6.62
N LEU A 113 -6.60 -5.73 -7.53
CA LEU A 113 -5.74 -6.77 -8.08
C LEU A 113 -4.46 -6.91 -7.25
N TYR A 114 -4.06 -8.16 -7.04
CA TYR A 114 -2.80 -8.53 -6.38
C TYR A 114 -1.64 -8.50 -7.37
N GLU A 115 -1.49 -7.39 -8.09
CA GLU A 115 -0.54 -7.32 -9.19
C GLU A 115 0.85 -6.87 -8.67
N PRO A 116 1.87 -7.74 -8.78
CA PRO A 116 3.20 -7.38 -8.34
C PRO A 116 3.79 -6.34 -9.28
N LEU A 117 4.40 -5.29 -8.72
CA LEU A 117 5.10 -4.31 -9.54
C LEU A 117 6.24 -4.97 -10.33
N PRO A 118 6.48 -4.54 -11.58
CA PRO A 118 7.59 -5.07 -12.35
C PRO A 118 8.91 -4.84 -11.58
N LEU A 119 9.80 -5.83 -11.61
CA LEU A 119 11.10 -5.89 -10.93
C LEU A 119 11.06 -6.01 -9.39
N ILE A 120 10.10 -5.38 -8.71
CA ILE A 120 10.10 -5.25 -7.24
C ILE A 120 9.02 -6.10 -6.55
N GLY A 121 7.89 -6.35 -7.21
CA GLY A 121 6.76 -7.05 -6.59
C GLY A 121 7.07 -8.50 -6.25
N GLY A 122 7.77 -9.22 -7.14
CA GLY A 122 8.23 -10.59 -6.86
C GLY A 122 9.26 -10.66 -5.71
N LEU A 123 10.12 -9.65 -5.57
CA LEU A 123 11.09 -9.54 -4.48
C LEU A 123 10.39 -9.22 -3.15
N ALA A 124 9.41 -8.32 -3.15
CA ALA A 124 8.64 -7.96 -1.97
C ALA A 124 7.90 -9.17 -1.39
N GLN A 125 7.24 -9.96 -2.24
CA GLN A 125 6.54 -11.16 -1.77
C GLN A 125 7.51 -12.21 -1.21
N ARG A 126 8.72 -12.35 -1.77
CA ARG A 126 9.73 -13.30 -1.25
C ARG A 126 10.36 -12.85 0.05
N LEU A 127 10.70 -11.56 0.18
CA LEU A 127 11.36 -11.01 1.36
C LEU A 127 10.42 -10.86 2.55
N PHE A 128 9.12 -10.65 2.30
CA PHE A 128 8.11 -10.44 3.33
C PHE A 128 7.03 -11.53 3.32
N ALA A 129 7.34 -12.73 2.80
CA ALA A 129 6.40 -13.86 2.77
C ALA A 129 5.91 -14.26 4.16
N ASP A 130 6.77 -14.14 5.17
CA ASP A 130 6.52 -14.54 6.56
C ASP A 130 6.03 -13.38 7.47
N GLN A 131 5.69 -12.21 6.91
CA GLN A 131 5.29 -11.00 7.64
C GLN A 131 3.88 -10.50 7.28
#